data_AF-A0A970JTK7-F1
#
_entry.id   AF-A0A970JTK7-F1
#
_cell.length_a   1.000
_cell.length_b   1.000
_cell.length_c   1.000
_cell.angle_alpha   90.00
_cell.angle_beta   90.00
_cell.angle_gamma   90.00
#
_symmetry.space_group_name_H-M   'P 1'
#
loop_
_entity.id
_entity.type
_entity.pdbx_description
1 polymer ?
#
loop_
_entity_poly.entity_id
_entity_poly.type
_entity_poly.pdbx_seq_one_letter_code
_entity_poly.pdbx_strand_id
1 'polypeptide(L)'
;MTNKFRRAASIIVLLLVVSLTTGCLGIFKKKTYSLEVTWNKDFGNVVLPDNADKIQSGSVVEIKAEPKEGYAFIEWKGDGITDKNKRDNPLKIKVDKNMKLEAVFVSEDELVFYALNLEFDESQGTVAGLPEDPNKILEGTKLNLVAKPNTGYRFGNWDGDVGENDPNSDKLELVVNDNLEIGLAFTAVPENEVLYSDFENGLSGWGAANASAETSQEMARTGSSSAKVTVEEKESGEWEWNHFSRRLIFGDESVIEIGKKYELTAWIYMDTNEEVGINVVRYRDGTDGGWNRLAEVTVPPKAWTAITTEFVPEELLENEWTLIIESAQRGVVYYVDDVSIVLVE
;
A
#
# COMPACT_ATOMS: atom_id res chain seq x y z
N MET A 1 -32.42 -71.22 -25.17
CA MET A 1 -32.53 -72.62 -24.71
C MET A 1 -31.11 -73.08 -24.38
N THR A 2 -30.69 -73.13 -23.11
CA THR A 2 -30.77 -74.31 -22.20
C THR A 2 -29.90 -75.50 -22.65
N ASN A 3 -29.09 -76.18 -21.83
CA ASN A 3 -28.62 -75.97 -20.44
C ASN A 3 -27.54 -77.05 -20.14
N LYS A 4 -26.81 -76.92 -19.02
CA LYS A 4 -26.11 -77.96 -18.21
C LYS A 4 -24.63 -78.34 -18.44
N PHE A 5 -23.82 -77.94 -17.45
CA PHE A 5 -22.92 -78.77 -16.60
C PHE A 5 -21.97 -79.83 -17.20
N ARG A 6 -20.66 -79.72 -16.88
CA ARG A 6 -20.02 -80.47 -15.75
C ARG A 6 -18.61 -79.95 -15.39
N ARG A 7 -18.19 -80.23 -14.14
CA ARG A 7 -16.83 -80.03 -13.56
C ARG A 7 -15.88 -81.15 -14.10
N ALA A 8 -14.54 -81.15 -14.01
CA ALA A 8 -13.49 -80.39 -13.31
C ALA A 8 -12.17 -80.44 -14.18
N ALA A 9 -10.92 -80.15 -13.79
CA ALA A 9 -10.27 -79.86 -12.49
C ALA A 9 -8.93 -79.07 -12.63
N SER A 10 -8.41 -78.64 -11.48
CA SER A 10 -7.04 -78.26 -11.06
C SER A 10 -5.85 -78.21 -12.05
N ILE A 11 -5.23 -77.03 -12.15
CA ILE A 11 -3.76 -76.87 -12.10
C ILE A 11 -3.44 -75.77 -11.06
N ILE A 12 -2.46 -76.04 -10.19
CA ILE A 12 -1.94 -75.09 -9.20
C ILE A 12 -0.73 -74.37 -9.78
N VAL A 13 -0.73 -73.03 -9.77
CA VAL A 13 0.51 -72.24 -9.80
C VAL A 13 0.44 -71.20 -8.70
N LEU A 14 1.43 -71.26 -7.81
CA LEU A 14 1.60 -70.35 -6.69
C LEU A 14 2.36 -69.12 -7.18
N LEU A 15 1.80 -67.91 -7.05
CA LEU A 15 2.55 -66.68 -7.25
C LEU A 15 2.23 -65.68 -6.14
N LEU A 16 3.14 -65.63 -5.17
CA LEU A 16 3.06 -64.86 -3.96
C LEU A 16 3.59 -63.45 -4.23
N VAL A 17 2.69 -62.47 -4.35
CA VAL A 17 3.07 -61.04 -4.34
C VAL A 17 2.50 -60.41 -3.07
N VAL A 18 3.24 -60.53 -1.97
CA VAL A 18 3.04 -59.67 -0.80
C VAL A 18 3.73 -58.34 -1.12
N SER A 19 2.94 -57.38 -1.60
CA SER A 19 3.32 -55.96 -1.55
C SER A 19 2.49 -55.30 -0.47
N LEU A 20 3.13 -54.93 0.64
CA LEU A 20 2.45 -54.24 1.73
C LEU A 20 2.02 -52.84 1.27
N THR A 21 0.73 -52.70 1.00
CA THR A 21 0.02 -51.46 1.34
C THR A 21 -1.05 -51.79 2.37
N THR A 22 -0.61 -52.16 3.57
CA THR A 22 -1.40 -51.88 4.77
C THR A 22 -1.52 -50.37 4.82
N GLY A 23 -2.58 -49.84 4.19
CA GLY A 23 -2.85 -48.42 4.18
C GLY A 23 -2.95 -47.97 5.63
N CYS A 24 -1.93 -47.28 6.11
CA CYS A 24 -2.03 -46.50 7.32
C CYS A 24 -2.97 -45.34 6.99
N LEU A 25 -4.28 -45.62 7.00
CA LEU A 25 -5.32 -44.66 7.27
C LEU A 25 -5.13 -44.24 8.75
N GLY A 26 -4.00 -43.57 9.01
CA GLY A 26 -3.82 -42.75 10.17
C GLY A 26 -4.88 -41.69 10.07
N ILE A 27 -6.01 -41.94 10.73
CA ILE A 27 -7.04 -40.94 10.97
C ILE A 27 -6.32 -39.84 11.75
N PHE A 28 -5.87 -38.81 11.03
CA PHE A 28 -5.28 -37.62 11.60
C PHE A 28 -6.40 -36.92 12.38
N LYS A 29 -6.58 -37.37 13.62
CA LYS A 29 -7.55 -36.79 14.55
C LYS A 29 -7.04 -35.39 14.84
N LYS A 30 -7.61 -34.40 14.13
CA LYS A 30 -7.29 -32.99 14.34
C LYS A 30 -7.37 -32.70 15.83
N LYS A 31 -6.31 -32.11 16.36
CA LYS A 31 -6.25 -31.69 17.75
C LYS A 31 -7.39 -30.72 18.02
N THR A 32 -8.02 -30.83 19.18
CA THR A 32 -9.08 -29.92 19.61
C THR A 32 -8.61 -29.08 20.79
N TYR A 33 -9.18 -27.90 20.93
CA TYR A 33 -8.83 -26.92 21.95
C TYR A 33 -10.09 -26.27 22.54
N SER A 34 -9.96 -25.69 23.73
CA SER A 34 -11.00 -24.89 24.38
C SER A 34 -10.85 -23.40 24.07
N LEU A 35 -12.00 -22.71 23.98
CA LEU A 35 -12.16 -21.26 24.02
C LEU A 35 -12.93 -20.93 25.30
N GLU A 36 -12.23 -20.34 26.26
CA GLU A 36 -12.80 -19.81 27.50
C GLU A 36 -12.95 -18.30 27.35
N VAL A 37 -14.14 -17.76 27.65
CA VAL A 37 -14.38 -16.32 27.64
C VAL A 37 -15.02 -15.89 28.95
N THR A 38 -14.46 -14.88 29.60
CA THR A 38 -14.97 -14.28 30.85
C THR A 38 -15.56 -12.90 30.59
N TRP A 39 -16.57 -12.52 31.37
CA TRP A 39 -17.16 -11.19 31.33
C TRP A 39 -17.98 -10.91 32.60
N ASN A 40 -18.31 -9.65 32.86
CA ASN A 40 -19.27 -9.30 33.92
C ASN A 40 -20.70 -9.61 33.46
N LYS A 41 -21.30 -10.67 34.02
CA LYS A 41 -22.67 -11.11 33.71
C LYS A 41 -23.76 -10.14 34.15
N ASP A 42 -23.46 -9.20 35.03
CA ASP A 42 -24.41 -8.16 35.41
C ASP A 42 -24.51 -7.09 34.32
N PHE A 43 -23.44 -6.86 33.56
CA PHE A 43 -23.33 -5.81 32.55
C PHE A 43 -23.64 -6.30 31.12
N GLY A 44 -23.50 -7.60 30.84
CA GLY A 44 -23.74 -8.15 29.50
C GLY A 44 -23.77 -9.67 29.42
N ASN A 45 -23.86 -10.15 28.18
CA ASN A 45 -23.73 -11.55 27.79
C ASN A 45 -22.66 -11.72 26.71
N VAL A 46 -22.10 -12.92 26.58
CA VAL A 46 -21.27 -13.30 25.43
C VAL A 46 -21.86 -14.54 24.77
N VAL A 47 -22.13 -14.45 23.48
CA VAL A 47 -22.51 -15.58 22.63
C VAL A 47 -21.23 -16.27 22.15
N LEU A 48 -21.15 -17.57 22.39
CA LEU A 48 -20.03 -18.44 22.03
C LEU A 48 -20.45 -19.48 20.99
N PRO A 49 -19.52 -20.03 20.20
CA PRO A 49 -19.82 -21.14 19.29
C PRO A 49 -20.22 -22.41 20.06
N ASP A 50 -21.06 -23.23 19.43
CA ASP A 50 -21.38 -24.58 19.92
C ASP A 50 -20.10 -25.42 20.10
N ASN A 51 -19.98 -26.10 21.23
CA ASN A 51 -18.79 -26.88 21.61
C ASN A 51 -17.52 -26.02 21.74
N ALA A 52 -17.62 -24.83 22.33
CA ALA A 52 -16.47 -23.98 22.64
C ALA A 52 -15.35 -24.70 23.44
N ASP A 53 -15.65 -25.80 24.15
CA ASP A 53 -14.67 -26.62 24.85
C ASP A 53 -13.86 -27.59 23.95
N LYS A 54 -14.27 -27.79 22.69
CA LYS A 54 -13.71 -28.78 21.74
C LYS A 54 -13.65 -28.30 20.28
N ILE A 55 -13.17 -27.08 20.06
CA ILE A 55 -12.98 -26.50 18.71
C ILE A 55 -11.81 -27.19 18.00
N GLN A 56 -11.92 -27.45 16.69
CA GLN A 56 -10.81 -28.04 15.91
C GLN A 56 -9.67 -27.03 15.70
N SER A 57 -8.43 -27.49 15.85
CA SER A 57 -7.22 -26.72 15.58
C SER A 57 -7.22 -26.12 14.16
N GLY A 58 -7.02 -24.81 14.08
CA GLY A 58 -7.02 -24.02 12.85
C GLY A 58 -8.39 -23.51 12.41
N SER A 59 -9.48 -23.86 13.10
CA SER A 59 -10.80 -23.26 12.85
C SER A 59 -10.82 -21.78 13.19
N VAL A 60 -11.55 -20.99 12.40
CA VAL A 60 -11.99 -19.64 12.77
C VAL A 60 -13.41 -19.76 13.33
N VAL A 61 -13.64 -19.21 14.51
CA VAL A 61 -14.95 -19.14 15.16
C VAL A 61 -15.34 -17.69 15.42
N GLU A 62 -16.63 -17.46 15.61
CA GLU A 62 -17.19 -16.13 15.87
C GLU A 62 -17.74 -16.07 17.30
N ILE A 63 -17.45 -14.98 18.01
CA ILE A 63 -18.00 -14.66 19.34
C ILE A 63 -18.61 -13.26 19.31
N LYS A 64 -19.68 -13.04 20.08
CA LYS A 64 -20.42 -11.77 20.08
C LYS A 64 -20.66 -11.29 21.51
N ALA A 65 -20.32 -10.04 21.79
CA ALA A 65 -20.68 -9.37 23.03
C ALA A 65 -22.07 -8.74 22.90
N GLU A 66 -22.91 -8.93 23.90
CA GLU A 66 -24.29 -8.42 23.95
C GLU A 66 -24.46 -7.64 25.26
N PRO A 67 -24.23 -6.32 25.27
CA PRO A 67 -24.42 -5.51 26.47
C PRO A 67 -25.89 -5.49 26.89
N LYS A 68 -26.11 -5.32 28.20
CA LYS A 68 -27.44 -4.98 28.73
C LYS A 68 -27.66 -3.47 28.68
N GLU A 69 -28.92 -3.07 28.81
CA GLU A 69 -29.33 -1.67 28.97
C GLU A 69 -28.53 -0.96 30.09
N GLY A 70 -28.01 0.24 29.80
CA GLY A 70 -27.15 1.01 30.71
C GLY A 70 -25.65 0.62 30.68
N TYR A 71 -25.25 -0.30 29.82
CA TYR A 71 -23.86 -0.76 29.67
C TYR A 71 -23.43 -0.81 28.20
N ALA A 72 -22.12 -0.67 27.97
CA ALA A 72 -21.51 -0.82 26.66
C ALA A 72 -20.41 -1.88 26.68
N PHE A 73 -20.28 -2.60 25.57
CA PHE A 73 -19.09 -3.42 25.30
C PHE A 73 -17.97 -2.50 24.78
N ILE A 74 -16.77 -2.57 25.38
CA ILE A 74 -15.66 -1.70 25.00
C ILE A 74 -14.48 -2.43 24.33
N GLU A 75 -14.11 -3.64 24.71
CA GLU A 75 -13.04 -4.38 24.02
C GLU A 75 -12.98 -5.85 24.38
N TRP A 76 -12.42 -6.65 23.47
CA TRP A 76 -11.92 -7.99 23.76
C TRP A 76 -10.48 -7.91 24.29
N LYS A 77 -10.15 -8.77 25.26
CA LYS A 77 -8.78 -8.98 25.76
C LYS A 77 -8.42 -10.46 25.76
N GLY A 78 -7.13 -10.75 25.91
CA GLY A 78 -6.61 -12.10 26.15
C GLY A 78 -5.87 -12.70 24.95
N ASP A 79 -5.86 -14.04 24.89
CA ASP A 79 -5.07 -14.78 23.92
C ASP A 79 -5.46 -14.45 22.47
N GLY A 80 -4.47 -14.09 21.65
CA GLY A 80 -4.67 -13.79 20.23
C GLY A 80 -5.13 -12.35 19.94
N ILE A 81 -5.40 -11.54 20.97
CA ILE A 81 -5.72 -10.12 20.82
C ILE A 81 -4.45 -9.30 21.05
N THR A 82 -3.90 -8.75 19.97
CA THR A 82 -2.71 -7.87 19.99
C THR A 82 -3.08 -6.39 19.95
N ASP A 83 -4.22 -6.05 19.35
CA ASP A 83 -4.75 -4.69 19.34
C ASP A 83 -5.27 -4.29 20.73
N LYS A 84 -4.80 -3.16 21.24
CA LYS A 84 -5.54 -2.41 22.26
C LYS A 84 -6.86 -1.94 21.65
N ASN A 85 -7.92 -1.88 22.45
CA ASN A 85 -9.24 -1.42 22.02
C ASN A 85 -9.84 -2.30 20.89
N LYS A 86 -9.69 -3.64 20.99
CA LYS A 86 -10.23 -4.56 19.98
C LYS A 86 -11.77 -4.61 20.06
N ARG A 87 -12.41 -3.71 19.31
CA ARG A 87 -13.86 -3.42 19.36
C ARG A 87 -14.72 -4.24 18.41
N ASP A 88 -14.15 -5.02 17.49
CA ASP A 88 -14.89 -5.88 16.54
C ASP A 88 -15.96 -6.70 17.25
N ASN A 89 -17.24 -6.51 16.90
CA ASN A 89 -18.34 -7.23 17.48
C ASN A 89 -19.43 -7.52 16.43
N PRO A 90 -19.62 -8.78 15.98
CA PRO A 90 -18.94 -9.98 16.45
C PRO A 90 -17.45 -10.05 16.08
N LEU A 91 -16.64 -10.66 16.94
CA LEU A 91 -15.22 -10.93 16.72
C LEU A 91 -15.02 -12.33 16.11
N LYS A 92 -14.17 -12.41 15.09
CA LYS A 92 -13.68 -13.68 14.53
C LYS A 92 -12.29 -14.01 15.06
N ILE A 93 -12.11 -15.20 15.62
CA ILE A 93 -10.85 -15.66 16.21
C ILE A 93 -10.43 -17.03 15.66
N LYS A 94 -9.15 -17.19 15.35
CA LYS A 94 -8.54 -18.44 14.91
C LYS A 94 -8.04 -19.24 16.13
N VAL A 95 -8.49 -20.47 16.28
CA VAL A 95 -8.20 -21.33 17.43
C VAL A 95 -7.13 -22.36 17.07
N ASP A 96 -5.88 -22.11 17.45
CA ASP A 96 -4.72 -23.01 17.22
C ASP A 96 -4.03 -23.49 18.52
N LYS A 97 -4.50 -23.00 19.66
CA LYS A 97 -4.19 -23.43 21.03
C LYS A 97 -5.46 -23.33 21.89
N ASN A 98 -5.39 -23.70 23.18
CA ASN A 98 -6.42 -23.28 24.14
C ASN A 98 -6.36 -21.76 24.30
N MET A 99 -7.53 -21.11 24.27
CA MET A 99 -7.68 -19.65 24.22
C MET A 99 -8.40 -19.17 25.46
N LYS A 100 -7.88 -18.15 26.13
CA LYS A 100 -8.58 -17.43 27.20
C LYS A 100 -8.77 -15.97 26.80
N LEU A 101 -10.02 -15.54 26.73
CA LEU A 101 -10.39 -14.16 26.40
C LEU A 101 -11.29 -13.56 27.47
N GLU A 102 -11.38 -12.23 27.45
CA GLU A 102 -12.29 -11.44 28.26
C GLU A 102 -13.08 -10.49 27.36
N ALA A 103 -14.38 -10.37 27.60
CA ALA A 103 -15.21 -9.31 27.04
C ALA A 103 -15.39 -8.23 28.11
N VAL A 104 -14.83 -7.05 27.86
CA VAL A 104 -14.89 -5.93 28.80
C VAL A 104 -16.16 -5.12 28.53
N PHE A 105 -16.96 -4.97 29.58
CA PHE A 105 -18.15 -4.12 29.60
C PHE A 105 -17.98 -3.05 30.68
N VAL A 106 -18.50 -1.85 30.44
CA VAL A 106 -18.53 -0.71 31.38
C VAL A 106 -19.93 -0.09 31.38
N SER A 107 -20.24 0.76 32.37
CA SER A 107 -21.50 1.52 32.33
C SER A 107 -21.43 2.59 31.23
N GLU A 108 -22.57 2.94 30.62
CA GLU A 108 -22.61 4.01 29.61
C GLU A 108 -22.18 5.38 30.18
N ASP A 109 -22.38 5.61 31.48
CA ASP A 109 -21.93 6.81 32.19
C ASP A 109 -20.40 6.88 32.39
N GLU A 110 -19.68 5.76 32.19
CA GLU A 110 -18.20 5.67 32.30
C GLU A 110 -17.51 5.86 30.94
N LEU A 111 -18.26 6.05 29.86
CA LEU A 111 -17.71 6.21 28.50
C LEU A 111 -17.15 7.62 28.28
N VAL A 112 -15.85 7.68 27.96
CA VAL A 112 -15.16 8.92 27.57
C VAL A 112 -15.27 9.12 26.06
N PHE A 113 -15.65 10.33 25.64
CA PHE A 113 -15.77 10.72 24.24
C PHE A 113 -14.94 11.98 23.97
N TYR A 114 -14.37 12.04 22.78
CA TYR A 114 -13.59 13.17 22.27
C TYR A 114 -14.11 13.61 20.89
N ALA A 115 -13.70 14.80 20.44
CA ALA A 115 -14.00 15.33 19.13
C ALA A 115 -12.84 15.20 18.14
N LEU A 116 -13.14 15.02 16.86
CA LEU A 116 -12.26 15.30 15.72
C LEU A 116 -12.74 16.61 15.09
N ASN A 117 -11.95 17.67 15.24
CA ASN A 117 -12.08 18.86 14.42
C ASN A 117 -11.20 18.68 13.18
N LEU A 118 -11.80 18.71 11.99
CA LEU A 118 -11.10 18.55 10.71
C LEU A 118 -11.39 19.77 9.84
N GLU A 119 -10.37 20.56 9.55
CA GLU A 119 -10.46 21.77 8.71
C GLU A 119 -9.85 21.54 7.32
N PHE A 120 -10.67 21.72 6.28
CA PHE A 120 -10.26 21.73 4.88
C PHE A 120 -11.29 22.45 4.00
N ASP A 121 -10.91 22.80 2.78
CA ASP A 121 -11.84 23.34 1.79
C ASP A 121 -12.56 22.20 1.05
N GLU A 122 -13.83 21.97 1.40
CA GLU A 122 -14.71 20.96 0.77
C GLU A 122 -14.91 21.16 -0.73
N SER A 123 -14.62 22.34 -1.29
CA SER A 123 -14.65 22.54 -2.74
C SER A 123 -13.47 21.88 -3.46
N GLN A 124 -12.36 21.65 -2.74
CA GLN A 124 -11.10 21.12 -3.29
C GLN A 124 -10.97 19.61 -3.15
N GLY A 125 -11.72 18.98 -2.26
CA GLY A 125 -11.73 17.53 -2.08
C GLY A 125 -12.70 17.05 -1.01
N THR A 126 -12.54 15.79 -0.61
CA THR A 126 -13.33 15.13 0.45
C THR A 126 -12.43 14.22 1.30
N VAL A 127 -12.92 13.77 2.45
CA VAL A 127 -12.25 12.76 3.29
C VAL A 127 -13.14 11.55 3.48
N ALA A 128 -12.60 10.37 3.19
CA ALA A 128 -13.23 9.08 3.52
C ALA A 128 -12.73 8.57 4.87
N GLY A 129 -13.53 7.74 5.55
CA GLY A 129 -13.18 7.15 6.85
C GLY A 129 -13.58 7.99 8.08
N LEU A 130 -14.27 9.12 7.87
CA LEU A 130 -14.82 9.94 8.94
C LEU A 130 -15.81 9.15 9.83
N PRO A 131 -15.84 9.42 11.16
CA PRO A 131 -16.83 8.86 12.07
C PRO A 131 -18.25 9.43 11.78
N GLU A 132 -19.29 8.72 12.23
CA GLU A 132 -20.68 9.14 12.06
C GLU A 132 -21.01 10.44 12.82
N ASP A 133 -20.44 10.62 14.01
CA ASP A 133 -20.46 11.87 14.77
C ASP A 133 -19.02 12.28 15.15
N PRO A 134 -18.41 13.22 14.40
CA PRO A 134 -17.09 13.75 14.72
C PRO A 134 -16.98 14.41 16.09
N ASN A 135 -18.07 14.83 16.73
CA ASN A 135 -18.05 15.47 18.04
C ASN A 135 -18.14 14.47 19.21
N LYS A 136 -18.34 13.17 18.91
CA LYS A 136 -18.60 12.14 19.92
C LYS A 136 -17.96 10.79 19.55
N ILE A 137 -16.64 10.78 19.51
CA ILE A 137 -15.84 9.59 19.18
C ILE A 137 -15.39 8.93 20.48
N LEU A 138 -15.67 7.64 20.64
CA LEU A 138 -15.32 6.88 21.85
C LEU A 138 -13.80 6.75 21.98
N GLU A 139 -13.27 6.96 23.19
CA GLU A 139 -11.83 6.84 23.49
C GLU A 139 -11.21 5.54 22.93
N GLY A 140 -10.00 5.64 22.38
CA GLY A 140 -9.27 4.53 21.81
C GLY A 140 -9.80 4.01 20.48
N THR A 141 -10.78 4.67 19.86
CA THR A 141 -11.23 4.37 18.49
C THR A 141 -10.08 4.60 17.51
N LYS A 142 -9.86 3.66 16.59
CA LYS A 142 -8.95 3.84 15.46
C LYS A 142 -9.71 4.46 14.28
N LEU A 143 -9.18 5.53 13.70
CA LEU A 143 -9.68 6.15 12.48
C LEU A 143 -8.66 5.97 11.36
N ASN A 144 -9.13 5.61 10.16
CA ASN A 144 -8.30 5.48 8.97
C ASN A 144 -8.85 6.45 7.93
N LEU A 145 -8.36 7.69 7.96
CA LEU A 145 -8.81 8.76 7.07
C LEU A 145 -8.08 8.67 5.73
N VAL A 146 -8.78 8.98 4.64
CA VAL A 146 -8.20 9.02 3.29
C VAL A 146 -8.68 10.27 2.57
N ALA A 147 -7.75 11.16 2.22
CA ALA A 147 -8.02 12.36 1.45
C ALA A 147 -8.31 12.02 -0.02
N LYS A 148 -9.27 12.72 -0.61
CA LYS A 148 -9.73 12.50 -1.99
C LYS A 148 -9.89 13.84 -2.69
N PRO A 149 -8.88 14.28 -3.47
CA PRO A 149 -8.94 15.53 -4.21
C PRO A 149 -10.08 15.52 -5.24
N ASN A 150 -10.72 16.66 -5.44
CA ASN A 150 -11.63 16.89 -6.56
C ASN A 150 -10.85 17.14 -7.85
N THR A 151 -11.51 17.03 -9.00
CA THR A 151 -10.91 17.37 -10.30
C THR A 151 -10.36 18.79 -10.29
N GLY A 152 -9.09 18.95 -10.70
CA GLY A 152 -8.36 20.22 -10.65
C GLY A 152 -7.54 20.43 -9.37
N TYR A 153 -7.54 19.47 -8.44
CA TYR A 153 -6.75 19.49 -7.22
C TYR A 153 -5.95 18.20 -7.02
N ARG A 154 -4.94 18.29 -6.14
CA ARG A 154 -4.09 17.20 -5.65
C ARG A 154 -4.11 17.18 -4.14
N PHE A 155 -3.74 16.04 -3.57
CA PHE A 155 -3.40 15.98 -2.16
C PHE A 155 -2.19 16.91 -1.89
N GLY A 156 -2.23 17.68 -0.82
CA GLY A 156 -1.10 18.48 -0.33
C GLY A 156 -0.43 17.78 0.84
N ASN A 157 -1.01 17.96 2.02
CA ASN A 157 -0.57 17.33 3.26
C ASN A 157 -1.68 17.37 4.33
N TRP A 158 -1.56 16.52 5.34
CA TRP A 158 -2.21 16.69 6.64
C TRP A 158 -1.36 17.59 7.55
N ASP A 159 -1.98 18.25 8.51
CA ASP A 159 -1.33 19.06 9.56
C ASP A 159 -2.09 18.93 10.89
N GLY A 160 -1.51 19.42 11.99
CA GLY A 160 -2.07 19.34 13.34
C GLY A 160 -1.71 18.03 14.06
N ASP A 161 -2.69 17.40 14.71
CA ASP A 161 -2.51 16.21 15.57
C ASP A 161 -2.30 14.89 14.80
N VAL A 162 -1.43 14.90 13.79
CA VAL A 162 -1.11 13.75 12.92
C VAL A 162 -0.23 12.68 13.59
N GLY A 163 0.39 13.00 14.73
CA GLY A 163 1.19 12.05 15.51
C GLY A 163 2.49 11.60 14.83
N GLU A 164 2.70 10.28 14.73
CA GLU A 164 3.85 9.66 14.04
C GLU A 164 3.58 9.30 12.56
N ASN A 165 2.41 9.66 12.02
CA ASN A 165 2.10 9.44 10.60
C ASN A 165 2.96 10.33 9.69
N ASP A 166 3.16 9.90 8.44
CA ASP A 166 3.69 10.78 7.40
C ASP A 166 2.60 11.78 6.99
N PRO A 167 2.75 13.09 7.24
CA PRO A 167 1.75 14.09 6.86
C PRO A 167 1.58 14.20 5.34
N ASN A 168 2.53 13.68 4.55
CA ASN A 168 2.44 13.70 3.09
C ASN A 168 1.75 12.45 2.51
N SER A 169 1.34 11.48 3.33
CA SER A 169 0.50 10.39 2.81
C SER A 169 -0.95 10.82 2.65
N ASP A 170 -1.65 10.39 1.59
CA ASP A 170 -3.10 10.61 1.44
C ASP A 170 -3.92 9.88 2.52
N LYS A 171 -3.28 8.97 3.27
CA LYS A 171 -3.85 8.21 4.38
C LYS A 171 -3.33 8.72 5.72
N LEU A 172 -4.22 8.75 6.71
CA LEU A 172 -3.89 9.15 8.08
C LEU A 172 -4.54 8.18 9.08
N GLU A 173 -3.72 7.45 9.85
CA GLU A 173 -4.19 6.48 10.85
C GLU A 173 -4.07 7.06 12.26
N LEU A 174 -5.21 7.32 12.92
CA LEU A 174 -5.28 8.00 14.22
C LEU A 174 -5.88 7.08 15.29
N VAL A 175 -5.48 7.28 16.55
CA VAL A 175 -6.13 6.67 17.72
C VAL A 175 -6.63 7.79 18.63
N VAL A 176 -7.96 7.90 18.76
CA VAL A 176 -8.61 9.02 19.45
C VAL A 176 -8.52 8.85 20.97
N ASN A 177 -7.49 9.42 21.60
CA ASN A 177 -7.29 9.39 23.06
C ASN A 177 -7.36 10.79 23.73
N ASP A 178 -7.56 11.83 22.92
CA ASP A 178 -7.94 13.19 23.32
C ASP A 178 -8.74 13.78 22.14
N ASN A 179 -9.17 15.04 22.24
CA ASN A 179 -9.64 15.79 21.08
C ASN A 179 -8.50 15.95 20.06
N LEU A 180 -8.84 15.90 18.77
CA LEU A 180 -7.89 15.98 17.67
C LEU A 180 -8.22 17.18 16.78
N GLU A 181 -7.23 18.04 16.57
CA GLU A 181 -7.28 19.18 15.66
C GLU A 181 -6.46 18.83 14.40
N ILE A 182 -7.13 18.52 13.28
CA ILE A 182 -6.49 18.09 12.03
C ILE A 182 -6.76 19.11 10.92
N GLY A 183 -5.70 19.55 10.24
CA GLY A 183 -5.79 20.28 8.98
C GLY A 183 -5.58 19.34 7.79
N LEU A 184 -6.24 19.62 6.67
CA LEU A 184 -5.96 18.98 5.37
C LEU A 184 -5.87 20.04 4.26
N ALA A 185 -4.71 20.07 3.60
CA ALA A 185 -4.46 20.91 2.43
C ALA A 185 -4.63 20.11 1.13
N PHE A 186 -5.30 20.72 0.17
CA PHE A 186 -5.26 20.33 -1.24
C PHE A 186 -4.49 21.39 -2.04
N THR A 187 -3.83 20.98 -3.12
CA THR A 187 -3.07 21.88 -4.01
C THR A 187 -3.76 21.95 -5.36
N ALA A 188 -4.04 23.15 -5.88
CA ALA A 188 -4.61 23.32 -7.22
C ALA A 188 -3.62 22.87 -8.30
N VAL A 189 -4.13 22.17 -9.32
CA VAL A 189 -3.36 21.82 -10.53
C VAL A 189 -3.18 23.08 -11.39
N PRO A 190 -1.97 23.44 -11.82
CA PRO A 190 -1.76 24.61 -12.69
C PRO A 190 -2.45 24.45 -14.05
N GLU A 191 -3.18 25.47 -14.52
CA GLU A 191 -3.88 25.44 -15.83
C GLU A 191 -2.94 25.24 -17.03
N ASN A 192 -1.67 25.63 -16.86
CA ASN A 192 -0.58 25.57 -17.82
C ASN A 192 0.32 24.34 -17.63
N GLU A 193 -0.05 23.39 -16.77
CA GLU A 193 0.66 22.13 -16.64
C GLU A 193 0.32 21.19 -17.80
N VAL A 194 1.35 20.69 -18.48
CA VAL A 194 1.23 19.81 -19.65
C VAL A 194 1.58 18.35 -19.33
N LEU A 195 2.31 18.12 -18.25
CA LEU A 195 2.59 16.79 -17.71
C LEU A 195 2.52 16.81 -16.19
N TYR A 196 1.91 15.78 -15.62
CA TYR A 196 2.15 15.36 -14.25
C TYR A 196 2.28 13.83 -14.14
N SER A 197 3.03 13.36 -13.16
CA SER A 197 3.14 11.94 -12.80
C SER A 197 3.38 11.81 -11.30
N ASP A 198 2.32 11.46 -10.58
CA ASP A 198 2.25 11.02 -9.17
C ASP A 198 2.39 9.49 -9.02
N PHE A 199 2.35 8.76 -10.13
CA PHE A 199 2.48 7.30 -10.19
C PHE A 199 1.42 6.48 -9.42
N GLU A 200 0.41 7.11 -8.80
CA GLU A 200 -0.69 6.43 -8.11
C GLU A 200 -1.48 5.47 -8.99
N ASN A 201 -1.51 5.75 -10.30
CA ASN A 201 -2.22 4.98 -11.30
C ASN A 201 -1.25 4.24 -12.25
N GLY A 202 -0.06 3.87 -11.77
CA GLY A 202 0.95 3.17 -12.56
C GLY A 202 1.93 4.11 -13.26
N LEU A 203 2.94 3.52 -13.91
CA LEU A 203 4.00 4.25 -14.62
C LEU A 203 3.54 4.97 -15.90
N SER A 204 2.33 4.71 -16.41
CA SER A 204 1.59 5.50 -17.43
C SER A 204 2.42 6.36 -18.40
N GLY A 205 3.16 5.70 -19.31
CA GLY A 205 3.98 6.35 -20.35
C GLY A 205 5.46 6.50 -20.01
N TRP A 206 5.86 6.17 -18.79
CA TRP A 206 7.25 5.99 -18.41
C TRP A 206 7.74 4.56 -18.67
N GLY A 207 9.03 4.41 -18.96
CA GLY A 207 9.72 3.14 -19.15
C GLY A 207 11.15 3.18 -18.64
N ALA A 208 11.78 2.02 -18.52
CA ALA A 208 13.17 1.90 -18.07
C ALA A 208 14.01 1.06 -19.05
N ALA A 209 15.30 1.38 -19.14
CA ALA A 209 16.30 0.57 -19.83
C ALA A 209 17.56 0.46 -18.95
N ASN A 210 18.20 -0.72 -18.95
CA ASN A 210 19.33 -1.07 -18.06
C ASN A 210 19.05 -0.80 -16.57
N ALA A 211 17.76 -0.83 -16.24
CA ALA A 211 17.12 -0.66 -14.96
C ALA A 211 15.72 -1.25 -15.07
N SER A 212 15.12 -1.68 -13.95
CA SER A 212 13.69 -1.94 -13.87
C SER A 212 12.98 -0.74 -13.23
N ALA A 213 11.69 -0.57 -13.55
CA ALA A 213 10.83 0.38 -12.86
C ALA A 213 9.47 -0.27 -12.54
N GLU A 214 8.94 0.03 -11.36
CA GLU A 214 7.61 -0.37 -10.90
C GLU A 214 7.03 0.71 -9.98
N THR A 215 5.72 0.68 -9.72
CA THR A 215 5.12 1.53 -8.67
C THR A 215 5.34 0.88 -7.30
N SER A 216 5.74 1.66 -6.31
CA SER A 216 5.96 1.19 -4.93
C SER A 216 5.28 2.08 -3.90
N GLN A 217 4.82 1.45 -2.82
CA GLN A 217 4.27 2.11 -1.62
C GLN A 217 5.29 2.15 -0.47
N GLU A 218 6.55 1.74 -0.70
CA GLU A 218 7.61 1.77 0.32
C GLU A 218 8.06 3.19 0.65
N MET A 219 8.07 4.06 -0.37
CA MET A 219 8.41 5.47 -0.30
C MET A 219 7.49 6.20 -1.28
N ALA A 220 6.64 7.09 -0.79
CA ALA A 220 5.98 8.12 -1.59
C ALA A 220 6.48 9.49 -1.12
N ARG A 221 6.40 10.51 -1.98
CA ARG A 221 6.60 11.90 -1.55
C ARG A 221 5.27 12.51 -1.17
N THR A 222 4.26 12.34 -2.01
CA THR A 222 2.88 12.68 -1.68
C THR A 222 1.98 11.49 -2.00
N GLY A 223 0.87 11.34 -1.28
CA GLY A 223 -0.09 10.27 -1.55
C GLY A 223 0.31 8.90 -0.98
N SER A 224 0.38 7.91 -1.86
CA SER A 224 0.43 6.48 -1.56
C SER A 224 1.49 5.72 -2.35
N SER A 225 1.95 6.26 -3.48
CA SER A 225 2.79 5.54 -4.45
C SER A 225 3.85 6.44 -5.06
N SER A 226 4.98 5.87 -5.48
CA SER A 226 5.93 6.52 -6.38
C SER A 226 6.51 5.54 -7.39
N ALA A 227 7.28 6.01 -8.38
CA ALA A 227 8.03 5.13 -9.28
C ALA A 227 9.36 4.69 -8.63
N LYS A 228 9.45 3.42 -8.23
CA LYS A 228 10.69 2.78 -7.80
C LYS A 228 11.49 2.33 -9.01
N VAL A 229 12.74 2.81 -9.11
CA VAL A 229 13.69 2.46 -10.16
C VAL A 229 14.88 1.72 -9.57
N THR A 230 15.21 0.55 -10.11
CA THR A 230 16.35 -0.28 -9.69
C THR A 230 17.36 -0.38 -10.83
N VAL A 231 18.56 0.19 -10.65
CA VAL A 231 19.62 0.22 -11.67
C VAL A 231 20.44 -1.08 -11.62
N GLU A 232 20.62 -1.74 -12.77
CA GLU A 232 21.28 -3.04 -12.84
C GLU A 232 22.75 -3.01 -12.39
N GLU A 233 23.16 -4.02 -11.61
CA GLU A 233 24.56 -4.37 -11.33
C GLU A 233 25.13 -5.24 -12.48
N LYS A 234 25.77 -4.60 -13.48
CA LYS A 234 26.53 -5.29 -14.53
C LYS A 234 28.01 -4.92 -14.45
N GLU A 235 28.89 -5.89 -14.74
CA GLU A 235 30.33 -5.64 -14.88
C GLU A 235 30.62 -4.75 -16.11
N SER A 236 31.67 -3.94 -16.01
CA SER A 236 32.01 -2.89 -16.98
C SER A 236 32.44 -3.43 -18.36
N GLY A 237 31.89 -2.88 -19.44
CA GLY A 237 32.43 -3.10 -20.79
C GLY A 237 31.58 -2.55 -21.94
N GLU A 238 30.27 -2.54 -21.77
CA GLU A 238 29.32 -2.09 -22.81
C GLU A 238 28.74 -0.71 -22.44
N TRP A 239 28.65 0.19 -23.41
CA TRP A 239 28.12 1.56 -23.23
C TRP A 239 26.57 1.55 -23.21
N GLU A 240 25.99 0.78 -22.29
CA GLU A 240 24.54 0.64 -22.14
C GLU A 240 24.01 1.61 -21.07
N TRP A 241 23.38 2.69 -21.51
CA TRP A 241 22.94 3.80 -20.66
C TRP A 241 21.67 3.43 -19.88
N ASN A 242 21.69 3.58 -18.55
CA ASN A 242 20.53 3.30 -17.70
C ASN A 242 19.66 4.54 -17.55
N HIS A 243 18.35 4.39 -17.75
CA HIS A 243 17.42 5.50 -17.65
C HIS A 243 16.04 5.05 -17.17
N PHE A 244 15.38 5.91 -16.41
CA PHE A 244 13.93 5.95 -16.29
C PHE A 244 13.44 7.15 -17.11
N SER A 245 12.56 6.92 -18.09
CA SER A 245 12.30 7.91 -19.14
C SER A 245 10.84 7.97 -19.58
N ARG A 246 10.48 9.12 -20.15
CA ARG A 246 9.18 9.39 -20.77
C ARG A 246 9.38 10.20 -22.06
N ARG A 247 8.78 9.78 -23.17
CA ARG A 247 8.79 10.59 -24.39
C ARG A 247 7.90 11.82 -24.21
N LEU A 248 8.39 12.99 -24.62
CA LEU A 248 7.68 14.26 -24.59
C LEU A 248 7.26 14.74 -25.98
N ILE A 249 8.06 14.44 -27.01
CA ILE A 249 7.71 14.59 -28.43
C ILE A 249 8.09 13.29 -29.14
N PHE A 250 7.15 12.65 -29.84
CA PHE A 250 7.42 11.45 -30.64
C PHE A 250 6.42 11.27 -31.78
N GLY A 251 6.85 11.57 -33.01
CA GLY A 251 5.98 11.53 -34.18
C GLY A 251 4.90 12.63 -34.12
N ASP A 252 3.64 12.25 -34.30
CA ASP A 252 2.50 13.18 -34.25
C ASP A 252 1.96 13.39 -32.81
N GLU A 253 2.46 12.65 -31.81
CA GLU A 253 2.07 12.78 -30.41
C GLU A 253 3.08 13.65 -29.65
N SER A 254 2.59 14.70 -28.99
CA SER A 254 3.41 15.66 -28.28
C SER A 254 2.75 16.16 -26.99
N VAL A 255 3.55 16.24 -25.93
CA VAL A 255 3.19 16.79 -24.61
C VAL A 255 3.69 18.24 -24.47
N ILE A 256 4.65 18.64 -25.29
CA ILE A 256 5.29 19.96 -25.30
C ILE A 256 5.38 20.51 -26.73
N GLU A 257 5.62 21.81 -26.88
CA GLU A 257 5.75 22.49 -28.17
C GLU A 257 7.16 23.04 -28.39
N ILE A 258 7.60 23.07 -29.65
CA ILE A 258 8.90 23.61 -30.04
C ILE A 258 8.89 25.15 -29.91
N GLY A 259 9.97 25.71 -29.35
CA GLY A 259 10.14 27.14 -29.11
C GLY A 259 9.36 27.69 -27.91
N LYS A 260 8.65 26.84 -27.16
CA LYS A 260 7.93 27.20 -25.92
C LYS A 260 8.79 26.96 -24.69
N LYS A 261 8.63 27.81 -23.66
CA LYS A 261 9.44 27.71 -22.43
C LYS A 261 8.71 26.89 -21.37
N TYR A 262 9.37 25.87 -20.84
CA TYR A 262 8.82 25.01 -19.80
C TYR A 262 9.71 25.00 -18.55
N GLU A 263 9.07 24.87 -17.40
CA GLU A 263 9.72 24.45 -16.15
C GLU A 263 9.40 22.96 -15.93
N LEU A 264 10.43 22.17 -15.66
CA LEU A 264 10.34 20.78 -15.24
C LEU A 264 10.71 20.71 -13.76
N THR A 265 9.86 20.08 -12.94
CA THR A 265 10.22 19.63 -11.60
C THR A 265 10.06 18.12 -11.50
N ALA A 266 11.02 17.45 -10.86
CA ALA A 266 10.93 16.03 -10.49
C ALA A 266 11.44 15.86 -9.07
N TRP A 267 10.75 15.06 -8.25
CA TRP A 267 11.21 14.75 -6.90
C TRP A 267 11.85 13.37 -6.85
N ILE A 268 12.98 13.28 -6.16
CA ILE A 268 13.81 12.08 -6.14
C ILE A 268 14.26 11.76 -4.73
N TYR A 269 14.17 10.48 -4.36
CA TYR A 269 14.70 9.93 -3.12
C TYR A 269 15.71 8.83 -3.44
N MET A 270 16.93 8.95 -2.92
CA MET A 270 17.96 7.93 -3.07
C MET A 270 17.90 6.91 -1.92
N ASP A 271 17.74 5.63 -2.25
CA ASP A 271 17.75 4.53 -1.27
C ASP A 271 19.18 4.10 -0.87
N THR A 272 20.10 5.05 -0.85
CA THR A 272 21.55 4.86 -0.62
C THR A 272 21.98 5.47 0.72
N ASN A 273 23.23 5.22 1.13
CA ASN A 273 23.85 5.89 2.29
C ASN A 273 24.87 6.97 1.87
N GLU A 274 24.98 7.24 0.57
CA GLU A 274 25.92 8.17 -0.04
C GLU A 274 25.15 9.11 -0.97
N GLU A 275 25.65 10.32 -1.17
CA GLU A 275 25.10 11.28 -2.12
C GLU A 275 25.30 10.78 -3.56
N VAL A 276 24.27 10.89 -4.41
CA VAL A 276 24.32 10.40 -5.80
C VAL A 276 23.97 11.50 -6.78
N GLY A 277 24.80 11.66 -7.81
CA GLY A 277 24.52 12.56 -8.93
C GLY A 277 23.42 12.00 -9.83
N ILE A 278 22.30 12.72 -9.91
CA ILE A 278 21.21 12.43 -10.83
C ILE A 278 21.22 13.44 -11.98
N ASN A 279 21.21 12.95 -13.22
CA ASN A 279 20.97 13.80 -14.38
C ASN A 279 19.47 13.81 -14.69
N VAL A 280 18.97 15.01 -14.98
CA VAL A 280 17.61 15.24 -15.45
C VAL A 280 17.70 15.74 -16.89
N VAL A 281 17.34 14.82 -17.79
CA VAL A 281 16.98 14.96 -19.21
C VAL A 281 18.08 15.29 -20.19
N ARG A 282 18.03 14.60 -21.34
CA ARG A 282 18.80 14.92 -22.54
C ARG A 282 17.96 14.77 -23.79
N TYR A 283 18.10 15.68 -24.76
CA TYR A 283 17.54 15.54 -26.11
C TYR A 283 18.60 15.07 -27.11
N ARG A 284 18.17 14.47 -28.23
CA ARG A 284 19.05 13.96 -29.30
C ARG A 284 19.11 14.97 -30.45
N ASP A 285 20.18 15.75 -30.52
CA ASP A 285 20.36 16.81 -31.55
C ASP A 285 20.57 16.29 -32.99
N GLY A 286 20.62 14.97 -33.17
CA GLY A 286 20.81 14.31 -34.46
C GLY A 286 22.28 14.16 -34.88
N THR A 287 23.23 14.58 -34.04
CA THR A 287 24.66 14.26 -34.22
C THR A 287 25.03 12.92 -33.56
N ASP A 288 26.06 12.25 -34.07
CA ASP A 288 26.54 10.98 -33.50
C ASP A 288 27.09 11.18 -32.08
N GLY A 289 26.35 10.67 -31.08
CA GLY A 289 26.75 10.65 -29.67
C GLY A 289 26.34 11.88 -28.85
N GLY A 290 25.69 12.89 -29.45
CA GLY A 290 25.23 14.11 -28.79
C GLY A 290 23.93 13.93 -28.00
N TRP A 291 24.05 13.76 -26.68
CA TRP A 291 22.93 13.92 -25.74
C TRP A 291 23.23 15.14 -24.84
N ASN A 292 22.35 16.15 -24.77
CA ASN A 292 22.62 17.43 -24.07
C ASN A 292 21.92 17.49 -22.69
N ARG A 293 22.66 17.64 -21.57
CA ARG A 293 22.08 17.63 -20.20
C ARG A 293 21.37 18.95 -19.87
N LEU A 294 20.13 18.88 -19.36
CA LEU A 294 19.43 20.06 -18.80
C LEU A 294 19.87 20.36 -17.37
N ALA A 295 19.92 19.34 -16.49
CA ALA A 295 20.39 19.48 -15.12
C ALA A 295 21.16 18.24 -14.61
N GLU A 296 22.06 18.48 -13.67
CA GLU A 296 22.76 17.45 -12.87
C GLU A 296 22.73 17.92 -11.40
N VAL A 297 22.13 17.12 -10.53
CA VAL A 297 21.92 17.47 -9.11
C VAL A 297 22.44 16.34 -8.22
N THR A 298 23.18 16.72 -7.18
CA THR A 298 23.58 15.80 -6.12
C THR A 298 22.40 15.60 -5.17
N VAL A 299 21.85 14.39 -5.14
CA VAL A 299 20.73 14.04 -4.26
C VAL A 299 21.28 13.44 -2.96
N PRO A 300 20.95 14.00 -1.77
CA PRO A 300 21.35 13.45 -0.48
C PRO A 300 20.73 12.06 -0.22
N PRO A 301 21.40 11.21 0.57
CA PRO A 301 20.87 9.90 0.94
C PRO A 301 19.61 10.06 1.79
N LYS A 302 18.61 9.20 1.53
CA LYS A 302 17.40 9.04 2.35
C LYS A 302 16.55 10.32 2.54
N ALA A 303 16.57 11.25 1.58
CA ALA A 303 15.74 12.46 1.61
C ALA A 303 15.15 12.79 0.23
N TRP A 304 13.87 13.15 0.21
CA TRP A 304 13.21 13.66 -0.99
C TRP A 304 13.80 15.02 -1.40
N THR A 305 14.25 15.11 -2.65
CA THR A 305 14.91 16.31 -3.20
C THR A 305 14.26 16.71 -4.51
N ALA A 306 13.88 17.98 -4.63
CA ALA A 306 13.40 18.55 -5.87
C ALA A 306 14.55 18.81 -6.83
N ILE A 307 14.39 18.40 -8.09
CA ILE A 307 15.20 18.87 -9.21
C ILE A 307 14.29 19.70 -10.10
N THR A 308 14.53 21.02 -10.13
CA THR A 308 13.80 21.97 -10.96
C THR A 308 14.74 22.58 -12.01
N THR A 309 14.32 22.62 -13.27
CA THR A 309 15.07 23.25 -14.37
C THR A 309 14.14 23.78 -15.45
N GLU A 310 14.56 24.85 -16.12
CA GLU A 310 13.85 25.39 -17.29
C GLU A 310 14.43 24.83 -18.60
N PHE A 311 13.60 24.70 -19.63
CA PHE A 311 14.05 24.33 -20.98
C PHE A 311 13.14 24.88 -22.07
N VAL A 312 13.69 24.97 -23.29
CA VAL A 312 12.97 25.33 -24.52
C VAL A 312 13.22 24.22 -25.54
N PRO A 313 12.20 23.51 -26.03
CA PRO A 313 12.39 22.46 -27.02
C PRO A 313 12.77 23.06 -28.37
N GLU A 314 13.83 22.55 -28.99
CA GLU A 314 14.32 22.96 -30.31
C GLU A 314 13.93 21.93 -31.38
N GLU A 315 13.94 22.33 -32.66
CA GLU A 315 13.77 21.41 -33.79
C GLU A 315 14.98 20.46 -33.87
N LEU A 316 14.71 19.15 -33.93
CA LEU A 316 15.74 18.09 -33.97
C LEU A 316 15.60 17.28 -35.26
N LEU A 317 16.69 16.67 -35.74
CA LEU A 317 16.65 15.88 -36.99
C LEU A 317 15.64 14.71 -36.96
N GLU A 318 15.32 14.20 -35.78
CA GLU A 318 14.35 13.12 -35.56
C GLU A 318 13.11 13.56 -34.74
N ASN A 319 13.03 14.84 -34.34
CA ASN A 319 12.01 15.41 -33.43
C ASN A 319 11.76 14.65 -32.10
N GLU A 320 12.67 13.77 -31.66
CA GLU A 320 12.52 13.03 -30.39
C GLU A 320 13.06 13.82 -29.19
N TRP A 321 12.13 14.35 -28.38
CA TRP A 321 12.42 14.84 -27.03
C TRP A 321 11.97 13.81 -26.00
N THR A 322 12.89 13.36 -25.15
CA THR A 322 12.61 12.35 -24.12
C THR A 322 13.12 12.85 -22.78
N LEU A 323 12.20 12.94 -21.81
CA LEU A 323 12.50 13.12 -20.40
C LEU A 323 13.27 11.91 -19.90
N ILE A 324 14.45 12.09 -19.31
CA ILE A 324 15.19 11.03 -18.61
C ILE A 324 15.52 11.48 -17.19
N ILE A 325 15.37 10.58 -16.23
CA ILE A 325 15.95 10.66 -14.90
C ILE A 325 16.93 9.48 -14.79
N GLU A 326 18.21 9.75 -14.50
CA GLU A 326 19.25 8.72 -14.43
C GLU A 326 20.27 8.94 -13.31
N SER A 327 20.76 7.84 -12.73
CA SER A 327 21.94 7.79 -11.87
C SER A 327 23.13 7.25 -12.66
N ALA A 328 24.29 7.90 -12.57
CA ALA A 328 25.53 7.33 -13.11
C ALA A 328 26.05 6.13 -12.29
N GLN A 329 25.62 5.99 -11.03
CA GLN A 329 25.95 4.89 -10.15
C GLN A 329 25.07 3.66 -10.44
N ARG A 330 25.69 2.48 -10.51
CA ARG A 330 25.02 1.17 -10.70
C ARG A 330 24.71 0.51 -9.36
N GLY A 331 23.74 -0.42 -9.36
CA GLY A 331 23.31 -1.13 -8.15
C GLY A 331 22.57 -0.25 -7.13
N VAL A 332 22.05 0.90 -7.56
CA VAL A 332 21.26 1.80 -6.70
C VAL A 332 19.77 1.63 -6.97
N VAL A 333 18.99 1.82 -5.91
CA VAL A 333 17.54 2.04 -5.99
C VAL A 333 17.28 3.51 -5.72
N TYR A 334 16.38 4.09 -6.51
CA TYR A 334 15.86 5.44 -6.27
C TYR A 334 14.37 5.47 -6.57
N TYR A 335 13.68 6.41 -5.93
CA TYR A 335 12.26 6.64 -6.13
C TYR A 335 12.07 7.99 -6.80
N VAL A 336 11.14 8.06 -7.75
CA VAL A 336 10.76 9.28 -8.48
C VAL A 336 9.29 9.55 -8.24
N ASP A 337 8.97 10.79 -7.90
CA ASP A 337 7.61 11.22 -7.62
C ASP A 337 7.36 12.67 -8.07
N ASP A 338 6.10 13.09 -8.09
CA ASP A 338 5.66 14.47 -8.35
C ASP A 338 6.34 15.11 -9.58
N VAL A 339 6.43 14.38 -10.69
CA VAL A 339 7.10 14.89 -11.89
C VAL A 339 6.14 15.78 -12.67
N SER A 340 6.37 17.09 -12.69
CA SER A 340 5.57 18.07 -13.41
C SER A 340 6.34 18.76 -14.54
N ILE A 341 5.63 19.11 -15.62
CA ILE A 341 6.10 20.05 -16.64
C ILE A 341 5.04 21.13 -16.83
N VAL A 342 5.43 22.38 -16.66
CA VAL A 342 4.55 23.56 -16.70
C VAL A 342 5.03 24.52 -17.79
N LEU A 343 4.12 24.97 -18.64
CA LEU A 343 4.37 25.99 -19.66
C LEU A 343 4.51 27.38 -19.01
N VAL A 344 5.68 28.00 -19.13
CA VAL A 344 5.99 29.30 -18.50
C VAL A 344 5.74 30.46 -19.46
N GLU A 345 6.10 30.31 -20.75
CA GLU A 345 5.97 31.35 -21.81
C GLU A 345 5.67 30.75 -23.20
#